data_AF-A0A078GXJ6-F1
#
_entry.id   AF-A0A078GXJ6-F1
#
_cell.length_a   1.000
_cell.length_b   1.000
_cell.length_c   1.000
_cell.angle_alpha   90.00
_cell.angle_beta   90.00
_cell.angle_gamma   90.00
#
_symmetry.space_group_name_H-M   'P 1'
#
loop_
_entity.id
_entity.type
_entity.pdbx_description
1 polymer ?
#
loop_
_entity_poly.entity_id
_entity_poly.type
_entity_poly.pdbx_seq_one_letter_code
_entity_poly.pdbx_strand_id
1 'polypeptide(L)'
;MYCRSTMRCVDLLSCMFVRIRPKDPPKSILRLPQQFSFPTSFFFGERRERCKQSLRYDLIHCWISSFQSKKRGLSLEEKREKMLQIFYDSQDFFLLKELEKMGPKKGVISQSVKDVIQSLVDDDLVAKDKIGISVYFWSLPSCAGNQLRSVRQKLESDLQGSNKKLAELVDQCDALKKGREDSEERTEALAHLQDIEKKHKELKNEMVQFADNDPATLEAMRAAIEVAHQSANRWTDNIFTLRQWCSNNFPQAKEQLEHLYTEAGITEDFDYLELSSFPLSSSSHDPETPKQLLVEDQA
;
A
#
# COMPACT_ATOMS: atom_id res chain seq x y z
N MET A 1 21.65 27.32 -16.10
CA MET A 1 20.24 27.75 -16.05
C MET A 1 19.35 26.53 -15.96
N TYR A 2 18.45 26.51 -14.96
CA TYR A 2 17.21 25.73 -14.76
C TYR A 2 16.91 24.51 -15.67
N CYS A 3 16.69 23.27 -15.20
CA CYS A 3 15.67 22.71 -14.28
C CYS A 3 14.38 22.22 -15.00
N ARG A 4 14.06 20.92 -14.80
CA ARG A 4 12.75 20.18 -14.72
C ARG A 4 12.88 18.78 -15.36
N SER A 5 12.74 17.65 -14.63
CA SER A 5 11.53 17.05 -14.01
C SER A 5 10.47 16.73 -15.08
N THR A 6 9.87 15.53 -15.21
CA THR A 6 9.45 14.54 -14.20
C THR A 6 9.01 13.21 -14.86
N MET A 7 9.16 12.12 -14.10
CA MET A 7 8.66 10.75 -14.30
C MET A 7 7.12 10.63 -14.36
N ARG A 8 6.64 9.58 -15.07
CA ARG A 8 5.40 8.85 -14.76
C ARG A 8 5.69 7.35 -14.83
N CYS A 9 5.59 6.65 -13.71
CA CYS A 9 5.41 5.20 -13.64
C CYS A 9 4.18 4.94 -12.76
N VAL A 10 3.23 4.18 -13.30
CA VAL A 10 1.96 3.81 -12.69
C VAL A 10 2.03 2.30 -12.39
N ASP A 11 1.91 1.99 -11.10
CA ASP A 11 1.27 0.86 -10.42
C ASP A 11 1.37 -0.58 -10.99
N LEU A 12 1.97 -1.44 -10.15
CA LEU A 12 1.86 -2.90 -10.14
C LEU A 12 1.32 -3.33 -8.77
N LEU A 13 0.09 -3.86 -8.73
CA LEU A 13 -0.46 -4.57 -7.57
C LEU A 13 -1.29 -5.77 -8.05
N SER A 14 -0.68 -6.95 -7.97
CA SER A 14 -1.40 -8.23 -7.99
C SER A 14 -0.58 -9.24 -7.19
N CYS A 15 -0.93 -9.40 -5.92
CA CYS A 15 -0.35 -10.41 -5.03
C CYS A 15 -1.20 -11.68 -5.07
N MET A 16 -0.58 -12.78 -5.47
CA MET A 16 -1.12 -14.13 -5.40
C MET A 16 -1.27 -14.58 -3.94
N PHE A 17 -2.45 -15.13 -3.65
CA PHE A 17 -2.85 -15.74 -2.39
C PHE A 17 -2.47 -17.23 -2.43
N VAL A 18 -1.49 -17.67 -1.62
CA VAL A 18 -1.20 -19.10 -1.41
C VAL A 18 -1.49 -19.47 0.04
N ARG A 19 -2.56 -20.24 0.21
CA ARG A 19 -2.99 -20.93 1.43
C ARG A 19 -2.00 -22.04 1.79
N ILE A 20 -1.47 -22.05 3.01
CA ILE A 20 -0.87 -23.24 3.61
C ILE A 20 -1.55 -23.48 4.97
N ARG A 21 -2.17 -24.67 5.10
CA ARG A 21 -2.82 -25.16 6.34
C ARG A 21 -1.76 -25.75 7.30
N PRO A 22 -1.95 -25.65 8.63
CA PRO A 22 -1.19 -26.44 9.59
C PRO A 22 -1.71 -27.89 9.65
N LYS A 23 -0.79 -28.86 9.73
CA LYS A 23 -1.06 -30.28 10.03
C LYS A 23 -0.71 -30.56 11.49
N ASP A 24 -1.61 -31.24 12.18
CA ASP A 24 -1.53 -31.63 13.59
C ASP A 24 -0.41 -32.63 13.91
N PRO A 25 0.15 -32.61 15.15
CA PRO A 25 1.00 -33.69 15.67
C PRO A 25 0.18 -34.77 16.41
N PRO A 26 0.66 -36.03 16.48
CA PRO A 26 -0.08 -37.13 17.09
C PRO A 26 0.02 -37.13 18.63
N LYS A 27 -1.06 -37.56 19.29
CA LYS A 27 -1.16 -37.86 20.73
C LYS A 27 -1.50 -39.34 20.97
N SER A 28 -1.23 -39.76 22.21
CA SER A 28 -1.61 -41.01 22.92
C SER A 28 -0.39 -41.95 23.12
N ILE A 29 -0.06 -42.57 24.26
CA ILE A 29 -0.69 -42.88 25.58
C ILE A 29 0.49 -43.11 26.57
N LEU A 30 0.57 -42.66 27.85
CA LEU A 30 0.15 -43.37 29.08
C LEU A 30 0.59 -42.62 30.37
N ARG A 31 -0.40 -42.34 31.24
CA ARG A 31 -0.50 -42.37 32.72
C ARG A 31 0.68 -42.02 33.67
N LEU A 32 0.46 -40.93 34.45
CA LEU A 32 0.46 -40.76 35.94
C LEU A 32 1.70 -41.12 36.82
N PRO A 33 1.88 -40.59 38.06
CA PRO A 33 1.17 -39.53 38.80
C PRO A 33 2.06 -38.46 39.53
N GLN A 34 1.40 -37.36 39.90
CA GLN A 34 1.46 -36.54 41.13
C GLN A 34 2.76 -36.18 41.91
N GLN A 35 2.73 -34.88 42.28
CA GLN A 35 3.26 -34.22 43.47
C GLN A 35 4.77 -33.91 43.51
N PHE A 36 5.12 -32.62 43.51
CA PHE A 36 5.56 -31.91 44.73
C PHE A 36 5.78 -30.42 44.42
N SER A 37 5.10 -29.58 45.21
CA SER A 37 5.25 -28.14 45.36
C SER A 37 6.52 -27.78 46.13
N PHE A 38 6.88 -26.48 46.11
CA PHE A 38 7.73 -25.68 47.03
C PHE A 38 8.86 -24.88 46.31
N PRO A 39 9.39 -23.79 46.90
CA PRO A 39 8.92 -22.44 46.63
C PRO A 39 10.06 -21.49 46.18
N THR A 40 9.66 -20.33 45.68
CA THR A 40 10.53 -19.18 45.46
C THR A 40 10.93 -18.57 46.81
N SER A 41 12.19 -18.68 47.21
CA SER A 41 12.82 -17.67 48.08
C SER A 41 14.32 -17.63 47.86
N PHE A 42 14.70 -16.56 47.19
CA PHE A 42 16.03 -16.01 47.05
C PHE A 42 16.52 -15.55 48.44
N PHE A 43 17.66 -16.05 48.91
CA PHE A 43 18.42 -15.39 49.98
C PHE A 43 19.92 -15.49 49.69
N PHE A 44 20.52 -14.31 49.61
CA PHE A 44 21.94 -14.04 49.44
C PHE A 44 22.72 -14.52 50.67
N GLY A 45 23.84 -15.20 50.46
CA GLY A 45 24.70 -15.71 51.54
C GLY A 45 26.07 -16.11 51.00
N GLU A 46 26.97 -15.15 50.97
CA GLU A 46 28.36 -15.25 50.54
C GLU A 46 29.21 -16.12 51.50
N ARG A 47 29.75 -17.25 51.01
CA ARG A 47 31.02 -17.81 51.51
C ARG A 47 31.62 -18.85 50.56
N ARG A 48 32.66 -18.42 49.84
CA ARG A 48 33.91 -19.12 49.48
C ARG A 48 33.94 -20.65 49.73
N GLU A 49 33.82 -21.43 48.66
CA GLU A 49 34.60 -22.67 48.51
C GLU A 49 35.04 -22.85 47.06
N ARG A 50 36.33 -23.09 46.90
CA ARG A 50 37.06 -23.26 45.64
C ARG A 50 37.35 -24.76 45.54
N CYS A 51 37.46 -25.29 44.32
CA CYS A 51 37.78 -26.69 44.01
C CYS A 51 36.65 -27.72 44.24
N LYS A 52 35.92 -28.06 43.16
CA LYS A 52 35.57 -29.45 42.75
C LYS A 52 34.69 -29.57 41.49
N GLN A 53 34.78 -28.64 40.53
CA GLN A 53 34.06 -28.76 39.24
C GLN A 53 34.95 -29.24 38.07
N SER A 54 36.18 -29.69 38.32
CA SER A 54 37.13 -30.08 37.27
C SER A 54 37.15 -31.58 36.95
N LEU A 55 36.56 -32.45 37.77
CA LEU A 55 36.77 -33.91 37.64
C LEU A 55 35.59 -34.72 37.09
N ARG A 56 34.51 -34.06 36.64
CA ARG A 56 33.35 -34.76 36.05
C ARG A 56 33.25 -34.67 34.53
N TYR A 57 33.93 -33.72 33.90
CA TYR A 57 34.05 -33.68 32.45
C TYR A 57 35.15 -34.64 31.92
N ASP A 58 36.15 -34.97 32.76
CA ASP A 58 37.23 -35.89 32.38
C ASP A 58 36.78 -37.35 32.25
N LEU A 59 35.78 -37.81 33.02
CA LEU A 59 35.28 -39.19 32.92
C LEU A 59 34.44 -39.44 31.66
N ILE A 60 33.73 -38.43 31.16
CA ILE A 60 32.92 -38.58 29.93
C ILE A 60 33.82 -38.53 28.69
N HIS A 61 34.89 -37.72 28.70
CA HIS A 61 35.90 -37.75 27.64
C HIS A 61 36.75 -39.03 27.63
N CYS A 62 37.01 -39.64 28.78
CA CYS A 62 37.74 -40.92 28.86
C CYS A 62 36.90 -42.12 28.35
N TRP A 63 35.58 -42.13 28.59
CA TRP A 63 34.71 -43.20 28.10
C TRP A 63 34.49 -43.14 26.58
N ILE A 64 34.36 -41.94 26.00
CA ILE A 64 34.25 -41.76 24.53
C ILE A 64 35.58 -42.09 23.83
N SER A 65 36.72 -41.83 24.46
CA SER A 65 38.04 -42.13 23.88
C SER A 65 38.40 -43.63 23.89
N SER A 66 37.72 -44.46 24.70
CA SER A 66 38.05 -45.89 24.84
C SER A 66 37.29 -46.81 23.86
N PHE A 67 36.42 -46.27 22.99
CA PHE A 67 35.73 -47.01 21.93
C PHE A 67 36.39 -46.85 20.56
N GLN A 68 37.72 -46.79 20.50
CA GLN A 68 38.46 -46.93 19.24
C GLN A 68 39.36 -48.16 19.29
N SER A 69 38.80 -49.30 18.92
CA SER A 69 39.62 -50.38 18.35
C SER A 69 38.81 -51.17 17.34
N LYS A 70 39.13 -50.96 16.06
CA LYS A 70 39.44 -51.98 15.03
C LYS A 70 39.34 -51.35 13.65
N LYS A 71 40.48 -51.33 12.95
CA LYS A 71 40.72 -51.03 11.52
C LYS A 71 39.44 -50.78 10.70
N ARG A 72 38.89 -49.59 10.83
CA ARG A 72 37.93 -49.00 9.90
C ARG A 72 38.69 -47.83 9.28
N GLY A 73 38.70 -47.71 7.96
CA GLY A 73 39.41 -46.60 7.30
C GLY A 73 38.94 -45.28 7.90
N LEU A 74 39.85 -44.29 8.02
CA LEU A 74 39.49 -42.99 8.61
C LEU A 74 38.19 -42.48 7.99
N SER A 75 37.23 -42.14 8.84
CA SER A 75 35.99 -41.52 8.40
C SER A 75 36.27 -40.15 7.78
N LEU A 76 35.34 -39.62 6.99
CA LEU A 76 35.51 -38.33 6.34
C LEU A 76 35.72 -37.21 7.37
N GLU A 77 35.01 -37.27 8.50
CA GLU A 77 35.14 -36.30 9.60
C GLU A 77 36.50 -36.40 10.31
N GLU A 78 37.00 -37.62 10.56
CA GLU A 78 38.35 -37.80 11.14
C GLU A 78 39.44 -37.25 10.21
N LYS A 79 39.25 -37.33 8.88
CA LYS A 79 40.18 -36.71 7.91
C LYS A 79 40.12 -35.19 7.97
N ARG A 80 38.93 -34.61 8.15
CA ARG A 80 38.73 -33.15 8.32
C ARG A 80 39.42 -32.65 9.58
N GLU A 81 39.23 -33.34 10.70
CA GLU A 81 39.86 -33.00 11.97
C GLU A 81 41.38 -33.09 11.89
N LYS A 82 41.93 -34.17 11.31
CA LYS A 82 43.39 -34.31 11.13
C LYS A 82 43.98 -33.25 10.21
N MET A 83 43.23 -32.80 9.20
CA MET A 83 43.65 -31.72 8.32
C MET A 83 43.60 -30.37 9.03
N LEU A 84 42.53 -30.08 9.77
CA LEU A 84 42.43 -28.88 10.62
C LEU A 84 43.54 -28.81 11.68
N GLN A 85 43.91 -29.96 12.25
CA GLN A 85 44.99 -30.03 13.22
C GLN A 85 46.33 -29.59 12.62
N ILE A 86 46.60 -29.84 11.32
CA ILE A 86 47.80 -29.32 10.66
C ILE A 86 47.82 -27.80 10.70
N PHE A 87 46.69 -27.15 10.37
CA PHE A 87 46.59 -25.69 10.37
C PHE A 87 46.72 -25.11 11.79
N TYR A 88 46.15 -25.74 12.81
CA TYR A 88 46.25 -25.26 14.20
C TYR A 88 47.62 -25.51 14.85
N ASP A 89 48.29 -26.63 14.51
CA ASP A 89 49.63 -26.95 15.02
C ASP A 89 50.68 -25.98 14.45
N SER A 90 50.55 -25.63 13.17
CA SER A 90 51.53 -24.82 12.43
C SER A 90 51.22 -23.32 12.45
N GLN A 91 49.94 -22.95 12.49
CA GLN A 91 49.45 -21.56 12.42
C GLN A 91 50.04 -20.76 11.26
N ASP A 92 50.29 -21.42 10.13
CA ASP A 92 50.94 -20.85 8.95
C ASP A 92 50.03 -20.93 7.71
N PHE A 93 50.43 -20.24 6.65
CA PHE A 93 49.75 -20.23 5.36
C PHE A 93 50.26 -21.36 4.47
N PHE A 94 49.35 -22.11 3.88
CA PHE A 94 49.72 -23.23 3.02
C PHE A 94 49.25 -23.06 1.59
N LEU A 95 50.10 -23.49 0.65
CA LEU A 95 49.69 -23.74 -0.71
C LEU A 95 49.11 -25.15 -0.86
N LEU A 96 48.28 -25.36 -1.89
CA LEU A 96 47.71 -26.67 -2.19
C LEU A 96 48.78 -27.78 -2.30
N LYS A 97 49.92 -27.46 -2.92
CA LYS A 97 51.06 -28.39 -3.09
C LYS A 97 51.70 -28.79 -1.75
N GLU A 98 51.68 -27.91 -0.75
CA GLU A 98 52.26 -28.16 0.57
C GLU A 98 51.32 -29.02 1.42
N LEU A 99 50.01 -28.79 1.31
CA LEU A 99 48.99 -29.62 1.96
C LEU A 99 48.95 -31.04 1.39
N GLU A 100 49.18 -31.22 0.09
CA GLU A 100 49.34 -32.55 -0.52
C GLU A 100 50.55 -33.33 0.04
N LYS A 101 51.59 -32.62 0.51
CA LYS A 101 52.78 -33.23 1.14
C LYS A 101 52.61 -33.49 2.63
N MET A 102 51.84 -32.65 3.33
CA MET A 102 51.62 -32.74 4.78
C MET A 102 50.41 -33.63 5.15
N GLY A 103 49.40 -33.72 4.28
CA GLY A 103 48.20 -34.54 4.49
C GLY A 103 48.50 -36.04 4.73
N PRO A 104 49.32 -36.70 3.89
CA PRO A 104 49.67 -38.11 4.08
C PRO A 104 50.44 -38.38 5.38
N LYS A 105 51.23 -37.40 5.85
CA LYS A 105 51.98 -37.53 7.12
C LYS A 105 51.08 -37.61 8.35
N LYS A 106 49.86 -37.08 8.26
CA LYS A 106 48.85 -37.12 9.33
C LYS A 106 47.75 -38.16 9.07
N GLY A 107 47.92 -39.01 8.05
CA GLY A 107 47.03 -40.15 7.77
C GLY A 107 45.90 -39.88 6.77
N VAL A 108 45.90 -38.74 6.08
CA VAL A 108 44.91 -38.43 5.02
C VAL A 108 45.40 -38.97 3.67
N ILE A 109 44.55 -39.69 2.93
CA ILE A 109 44.89 -40.23 1.61
C ILE A 109 45.14 -39.07 0.63
N SER A 110 46.28 -39.04 -0.06
CA SER A 110 46.71 -37.94 -0.94
C SER A 110 45.63 -37.51 -1.95
N GLN A 111 44.91 -38.48 -2.53
CA GLN A 111 43.85 -38.21 -3.49
C GLN A 111 42.65 -37.45 -2.88
N SER A 112 42.37 -37.65 -1.58
CA SER A 112 41.24 -37.02 -0.87
C SER A 112 41.58 -35.68 -0.22
N VAL A 113 42.84 -35.24 -0.25
CA VAL A 113 43.26 -33.99 0.41
C VAL A 113 42.53 -32.78 -0.17
N LYS A 114 42.36 -32.73 -1.50
CA LYS A 114 41.65 -31.63 -2.18
C LYS A 114 40.19 -31.53 -1.77
N ASP A 115 39.47 -32.65 -1.79
CA ASP A 115 38.04 -32.70 -1.47
C ASP A 115 37.81 -32.36 0.01
N VAL A 116 38.70 -32.85 0.90
CA VAL A 116 38.63 -32.54 2.34
C VAL A 116 38.89 -31.05 2.60
N ILE A 117 39.90 -30.44 1.98
CA ILE A 117 40.15 -29.00 2.13
C ILE A 117 38.99 -28.19 1.59
N GLN A 118 38.44 -28.54 0.42
CA GLN A 118 37.31 -27.80 -0.15
C GLN A 118 36.09 -27.90 0.76
N SER A 119 35.77 -29.09 1.30
CA SER A 119 34.69 -29.22 2.29
C SER A 119 34.93 -28.36 3.54
N LEU A 120 36.18 -28.20 3.99
CA LEU A 120 36.52 -27.35 5.15
C LEU A 120 36.39 -25.86 4.83
N VAL A 121 36.61 -25.48 3.58
CA VAL A 121 36.37 -24.11 3.08
C VAL A 121 34.87 -23.85 2.96
N ASP A 122 34.10 -24.82 2.48
CA ASP A 122 32.65 -24.70 2.30
C ASP A 122 31.92 -24.53 3.65
N ASP A 123 32.45 -25.11 4.73
CA ASP A 123 31.96 -24.93 6.11
C ASP A 123 32.62 -23.73 6.85
N ASP A 124 33.35 -22.87 6.13
CA ASP A 124 34.05 -21.67 6.64
C ASP A 124 35.10 -21.94 7.76
N LEU A 125 35.53 -23.19 7.93
CA LEU A 125 36.54 -23.58 8.93
C LEU A 125 37.97 -23.27 8.47
N VAL A 126 38.20 -23.28 7.15
CA VAL A 126 39.48 -22.90 6.53
C VAL A 126 39.23 -21.71 5.60
N ALA A 127 39.97 -20.63 5.80
CA ALA A 127 39.94 -19.49 4.91
C ALA A 127 40.75 -19.79 3.65
N LYS A 128 40.20 -19.37 2.50
CA LYS A 128 40.82 -19.49 1.18
C LYS A 128 40.87 -18.12 0.56
N ASP A 129 42.04 -17.73 0.07
CA ASP A 129 42.19 -16.51 -0.72
C ASP A 129 43.18 -16.70 -1.86
N LYS A 130 42.92 -15.99 -2.96
CA LYS A 130 43.73 -16.07 -4.18
C LYS A 130 44.54 -14.79 -4.29
N ILE A 131 45.85 -14.91 -4.07
CA ILE A 131 46.79 -13.81 -4.19
C ILE A 131 47.62 -14.05 -5.47
N GLY A 132 47.30 -13.30 -6.52
CA GLY A 132 47.94 -13.43 -7.84
C GLY A 132 47.58 -14.74 -8.55
N ILE A 133 48.59 -15.58 -8.80
CA ILE A 133 48.44 -16.87 -9.49
C ILE A 133 48.18 -18.01 -8.49
N SER A 134 48.51 -17.82 -7.21
CA SER A 134 48.46 -18.87 -6.18
C SER A 134 47.27 -18.70 -5.24
N VAL A 135 46.75 -19.84 -4.77
CA VAL A 135 45.68 -19.93 -3.78
C VAL A 135 46.28 -20.36 -2.44
N TYR A 136 46.01 -19.57 -1.41
CA TYR A 136 46.48 -19.77 -0.05
C TYR A 136 45.33 -20.25 0.84
N PHE A 137 45.64 -21.19 1.72
CA PHE A 137 44.72 -21.73 2.70
C PHE A 137 45.30 -21.54 4.10
N TRP A 138 44.48 -21.10 5.04
CA TRP A 138 44.88 -20.95 6.43
C TRP A 138 43.67 -21.12 7.35
N SER A 139 43.92 -21.52 8.59
CA SER A 139 42.92 -21.39 9.66
C SER A 139 43.62 -20.92 10.93
N LEU A 140 43.00 -19.94 11.59
CA LEU A 140 43.46 -19.42 12.87
C LEU A 140 42.46 -19.84 13.94
N PRO A 141 42.91 -20.28 15.13
CA PRO A 141 42.00 -20.62 16.24
C PRO A 141 41.06 -19.47 16.63
N SER A 142 41.45 -18.22 16.37
CA SER A 142 40.67 -17.00 16.64
C SER A 142 39.65 -16.65 15.54
N CYS A 143 39.71 -17.28 14.36
CA CYS A 143 38.91 -16.91 13.19
C CYS A 143 37.40 -17.07 13.46
N ALA A 144 36.98 -18.27 13.90
CA ALA A 144 35.57 -18.56 14.20
C ALA A 144 35.01 -17.62 15.28
N GLY A 145 35.79 -17.36 16.34
CA GLY A 145 35.38 -16.43 17.40
C GLY A 145 35.26 -14.98 16.92
N ASN A 146 36.12 -14.55 15.99
CA ASN A 146 36.08 -13.19 15.46
C ASN A 146 34.94 -12.98 14.46
N GLN A 147 34.68 -13.96 13.60
CA GLN A 147 33.51 -13.98 12.72
C GLN A 147 32.22 -13.90 13.55
N LEU A 148 32.10 -14.72 14.59
CA LEU A 148 30.93 -14.70 15.47
C LEU A 148 30.74 -13.32 16.14
N ARG A 149 31.82 -12.69 16.62
CA ARG A 149 31.75 -11.34 17.21
C ARG A 149 31.33 -10.28 16.19
N SER A 150 31.85 -10.34 14.97
CA SER A 150 31.49 -9.41 13.89
C SER A 150 30.01 -9.54 13.51
N VAL A 151 29.53 -10.78 13.31
CA VAL A 151 28.12 -11.05 13.02
C VAL A 151 27.23 -10.58 14.16
N ARG A 152 27.61 -10.87 15.42
CA ARG A 152 26.88 -10.40 16.60
C ARG A 152 26.79 -8.89 16.64
N GLN A 153 27.91 -8.18 16.42
CA GLN A 153 27.95 -6.72 16.43
C GLN A 153 27.07 -6.11 15.32
N LYS A 154 27.09 -6.72 14.12
CA LYS A 154 26.22 -6.31 13.02
C LYS A 154 24.74 -6.49 13.37
N LEU A 155 24.36 -7.67 13.86
CA LEU A 155 22.98 -7.96 14.27
C LEU A 155 22.51 -7.05 15.41
N GLU A 156 23.39 -6.73 16.36
CA GLU A 156 23.10 -5.80 17.47
C GLU A 156 22.89 -4.37 16.96
N SER A 157 23.71 -3.92 16.01
CA SER A 157 23.54 -2.62 15.33
C SER A 157 22.23 -2.57 14.54
N ASP A 158 21.89 -3.64 13.80
CA ASP A 158 20.66 -3.73 13.02
C ASP A 158 19.41 -3.75 13.92
N LEU A 159 19.48 -4.45 15.05
CA LEU A 159 18.44 -4.48 16.07
C LEU A 159 18.26 -3.10 16.73
N GLN A 160 19.35 -2.43 17.08
CA GLN A 160 19.30 -1.07 17.62
C GLN A 160 18.71 -0.08 16.60
N GLY A 161 19.11 -0.18 15.33
CA GLY A 161 18.54 0.65 14.26
C GLY A 161 17.05 0.41 14.04
N SER A 162 16.61 -0.85 14.09
CA SER A 162 15.21 -1.22 13.96
C SER A 162 14.37 -0.75 15.15
N ASN A 163 14.89 -0.86 16.38
CA ASN A 163 14.21 -0.35 17.57
C ASN A 163 14.08 1.18 17.57
N LYS A 164 15.09 1.91 17.09
CA LYS A 164 15.00 3.37 16.91
C LYS A 164 13.90 3.73 15.91
N LYS A 165 13.88 3.08 14.75
CA LYS A 165 12.82 3.29 13.74
C LYS A 165 11.43 2.95 14.28
N LEU A 166 11.32 1.87 15.06
CA LEU A 166 10.06 1.50 15.70
C LEU A 166 9.59 2.60 16.66
N ALA A 167 10.46 3.11 17.51
CA ALA A 167 10.14 4.21 18.42
C ALA A 167 9.71 5.47 17.65
N GLU A 168 10.46 5.87 16.63
CA GLU A 168 10.12 7.02 15.77
C GLU A 168 8.74 6.84 15.08
N LEU A 169 8.43 5.65 14.58
CA LEU A 169 7.15 5.36 13.93
C LEU A 169 5.99 5.33 14.93
N VAL A 170 6.22 4.82 16.15
CA VAL A 170 5.22 4.86 17.23
C VAL A 170 4.92 6.31 17.62
N ASP A 171 5.95 7.13 17.81
CA ASP A 171 5.80 8.56 18.13
C ASP A 171 5.04 9.29 17.02
N GLN A 172 5.33 9.00 15.75
CA GLN A 172 4.59 9.55 14.60
C GLN A 172 3.13 9.09 14.58
N CYS A 173 2.86 7.82 14.87
CA CYS A 173 1.51 7.30 14.94
C CYS A 173 0.71 7.97 16.06
N ASP A 174 1.30 8.14 17.23
CA ASP A 174 0.64 8.75 18.39
C ASP A 174 0.44 10.26 18.18
N ALA A 175 1.38 10.94 17.53
CA ALA A 175 1.21 12.33 17.09
C ALA A 175 0.07 12.49 16.07
N LEU A 176 -0.10 11.55 15.13
CA LEU A 176 -1.18 11.57 14.14
C LEU A 176 -2.55 11.16 14.73
N LYS A 177 -2.55 10.30 15.74
CA LYS A 177 -3.78 9.91 16.46
C LYS A 177 -4.32 11.06 17.30
N LYS A 178 -3.46 11.92 17.84
CA LYS A 178 -3.89 13.09 18.62
C LYS A 178 -4.82 13.98 17.77
N GLY A 179 -6.08 14.07 18.15
CA GLY A 179 -7.12 14.81 17.41
C GLY A 179 -7.81 14.03 16.28
N ARG A 180 -7.44 12.76 16.06
CA ARG A 180 -8.12 11.80 15.18
C ARG A 180 -8.48 10.52 15.96
N GLU A 181 -8.75 10.69 17.24
CA GLU A 181 -9.09 9.59 18.12
C GLU A 181 -10.38 8.94 17.64
N ASP A 182 -10.41 7.61 17.64
CA ASP A 182 -11.58 6.86 17.23
C ASP A 182 -12.64 7.02 18.33
N SER A 183 -13.59 7.91 18.07
CA SER A 183 -14.78 8.18 18.87
C SER A 183 -16.02 7.91 18.02
N GLU A 184 -17.13 7.55 18.67
CA GLU A 184 -18.44 7.43 18.02
C GLU A 184 -18.83 8.76 17.34
N GLU A 185 -18.60 9.89 18.01
CA GLU A 185 -18.82 11.24 17.47
C GLU A 185 -18.05 11.49 16.17
N ARG A 186 -16.79 11.03 16.08
CA ARG A 186 -15.97 11.19 14.87
C ARG A 186 -16.52 10.34 13.73
N THR A 187 -16.99 9.14 14.03
CA THR A 187 -17.56 8.21 13.05
C THR A 187 -18.86 8.78 12.48
N GLU A 188 -19.72 9.30 13.34
CA GLU A 188 -20.96 9.99 12.94
C GLU A 188 -20.68 11.26 12.13
N ALA A 189 -19.72 12.09 12.56
CA ALA A 189 -19.34 13.29 11.81
C ALA A 189 -18.79 12.98 10.41
N LEU A 190 -18.01 11.90 10.26
CA LEU A 190 -17.52 11.44 8.96
C LEU A 190 -18.66 10.92 8.07
N ALA A 191 -19.61 10.17 8.63
CA ALA A 191 -20.79 9.72 7.90
C ALA A 191 -21.65 10.92 7.44
N HIS A 192 -21.88 11.89 8.33
CA HIS A 192 -22.63 13.09 8.02
C HIS A 192 -21.94 13.95 6.95
N LEU A 193 -20.60 14.06 7.00
CA LEU A 193 -19.82 14.73 5.96
C LEU A 193 -20.01 14.06 4.60
N GLN A 194 -19.94 12.72 4.53
CA GLN A 194 -20.18 11.98 3.29
C GLN A 194 -21.60 12.20 2.74
N ASP A 195 -22.60 12.23 3.61
CA ASP A 195 -23.98 12.51 3.22
C ASP A 195 -24.14 13.93 2.66
N ILE A 196 -23.51 14.93 3.28
CA ILE A 196 -23.51 16.31 2.79
C ILE A 196 -22.78 16.41 1.45
N GLU A 197 -21.62 15.79 1.30
CA GLU A 197 -20.87 15.80 0.03
C GLU A 197 -21.69 15.19 -1.10
N LYS A 198 -22.40 14.10 -0.81
CA LYS A 198 -23.32 13.47 -1.77
C LYS A 198 -24.45 14.41 -2.16
N LYS A 199 -25.15 15.01 -1.18
CA LYS A 199 -26.23 15.99 -1.42
C LYS A 199 -25.75 17.20 -2.20
N HIS A 200 -24.57 17.72 -1.86
CA HIS A 200 -23.96 18.84 -2.57
C HIS A 200 -23.67 18.49 -4.04
N LYS A 201 -23.19 17.27 -4.30
CA LYS A 201 -22.97 16.78 -5.66
C LYS A 201 -24.28 16.63 -6.44
N GLU A 202 -25.32 16.10 -5.80
CA GLU A 202 -26.66 15.97 -6.39
C GLU A 202 -27.24 17.35 -6.77
N LEU A 203 -27.30 18.27 -5.81
CA LEU A 203 -27.77 19.65 -6.04
C LEU A 203 -26.95 20.38 -7.09
N LYS A 204 -25.63 20.19 -7.11
CA LYS A 204 -24.78 20.78 -8.15
C LYS A 204 -25.10 20.23 -9.54
N ASN A 205 -25.40 18.94 -9.66
CA ASN A 205 -25.82 18.34 -10.92
C ASN A 205 -27.21 18.82 -11.34
N GLU A 206 -28.14 18.99 -10.39
CA GLU A 206 -29.45 19.58 -10.65
C GLU A 206 -29.32 21.03 -11.14
N MET A 207 -28.48 21.84 -10.50
CA MET A 207 -28.23 23.23 -10.92
C MET A 207 -27.71 23.31 -12.36
N VAL A 208 -26.90 22.34 -12.80
CA VAL A 208 -26.44 22.27 -14.20
C VAL A 208 -27.61 22.00 -15.16
N GLN A 209 -28.61 21.21 -14.78
CA GLN A 209 -29.79 20.97 -15.62
C GLN A 209 -30.63 22.25 -15.83
N PHE A 210 -30.62 23.16 -14.84
CA PHE A 210 -31.34 24.43 -14.92
C PHE A 210 -30.47 25.58 -15.42
N ALA A 211 -29.23 25.34 -15.85
CA ALA A 211 -28.32 26.39 -16.30
C ALA A 211 -28.86 27.21 -17.49
N ASP A 212 -29.67 26.59 -18.35
CA ASP A 212 -30.27 27.24 -19.52
C ASP A 212 -31.54 28.03 -19.18
N ASN A 213 -32.11 27.86 -17.97
CA ASN A 213 -33.34 28.51 -17.51
C ASN A 213 -33.05 29.79 -16.72
N ASP A 214 -32.23 30.67 -17.28
CA ASP A 214 -31.93 31.96 -16.65
C ASP A 214 -33.16 32.90 -16.69
N PRO A 215 -33.61 33.45 -15.55
CA PRO A 215 -34.76 34.37 -15.50
C PRO A 215 -34.62 35.57 -16.42
N ALA A 216 -33.42 36.16 -16.54
CA ALA A 216 -33.20 37.31 -17.40
C ALA A 216 -33.35 36.94 -18.89
N THR A 217 -32.88 35.75 -19.27
CA THR A 217 -33.08 35.20 -20.62
C THR A 217 -34.56 34.94 -20.92
N LEU A 218 -35.32 34.39 -19.96
CA LEU A 218 -36.77 34.18 -20.11
C LEU A 218 -37.54 35.50 -20.23
N GLU A 219 -37.19 36.51 -19.43
CA GLU A 219 -37.80 37.85 -19.51
C GLU A 219 -37.50 38.53 -20.85
N ALA A 220 -36.26 38.43 -21.33
CA ALA A 220 -35.88 38.95 -22.65
C ALA A 220 -36.67 38.27 -23.79
N MET A 221 -36.87 36.94 -23.71
CA MET A 221 -37.71 36.22 -24.67
C MET A 221 -39.17 36.70 -24.63
N ARG A 222 -39.75 36.89 -23.43
CA ARG A 222 -41.12 37.43 -23.30
C ARG A 222 -41.25 38.82 -23.91
N ALA A 223 -40.30 39.72 -23.64
CA ALA A 223 -40.28 41.05 -24.23
C ALA A 223 -40.15 41.00 -25.77
N ALA A 224 -39.32 40.09 -26.30
CA ALA A 224 -39.19 39.91 -27.74
C ALA A 224 -40.47 39.37 -28.39
N ILE A 225 -41.16 38.43 -27.73
CA ILE A 225 -42.47 37.92 -28.18
C ILE A 225 -43.51 39.03 -28.23
N GLU A 226 -43.57 39.88 -27.20
CA GLU A 226 -44.48 41.03 -27.14
C GLU A 226 -44.25 41.98 -28.33
N VAL A 227 -42.98 42.32 -28.62
CA VAL A 227 -42.62 43.19 -29.75
C VAL A 227 -42.96 42.53 -31.09
N ALA A 228 -42.66 41.24 -31.26
CA ALA A 228 -42.95 40.50 -32.48
C ALA A 228 -44.46 40.39 -32.72
N HIS A 229 -45.24 40.16 -31.64
CA HIS A 229 -46.69 40.11 -31.68
C HIS A 229 -47.31 41.44 -32.10
N GLN A 230 -46.93 42.54 -31.44
CA GLN A 230 -47.39 43.88 -31.81
C GLN A 230 -47.02 44.22 -33.26
N SER A 231 -45.83 43.82 -33.70
CA SER A 231 -45.38 44.03 -35.08
C SER A 231 -46.20 43.22 -36.09
N ALA A 232 -46.51 41.96 -35.79
CA ALA A 232 -47.35 41.12 -36.64
C ALA A 232 -48.75 41.71 -36.79
N ASN A 233 -49.39 42.09 -35.68
CA ASN A 233 -50.72 42.71 -35.70
C ASN A 233 -50.73 44.06 -36.43
N ARG A 234 -49.67 44.85 -36.33
CA ARG A 234 -49.50 46.07 -37.13
C ARG A 234 -49.41 45.78 -38.64
N TRP A 235 -48.76 44.69 -39.05
CA TRP A 235 -48.75 44.29 -40.44
C TRP A 235 -50.12 43.77 -40.89
N THR A 236 -50.86 43.08 -40.01
CA THR A 236 -52.27 42.71 -40.24
C THR A 236 -53.13 43.96 -40.50
N ASP A 237 -53.00 45.03 -39.69
CA ASP A 237 -53.66 46.32 -39.92
C ASP A 237 -53.34 46.89 -41.31
N ASN A 238 -52.06 46.88 -41.69
CA ASN A 238 -51.60 47.39 -42.98
C ASN A 238 -52.21 46.61 -44.14
N ILE A 239 -52.26 45.28 -44.04
CA ILE A 239 -52.84 44.39 -45.06
C ILE A 239 -54.34 44.69 -45.21
N PHE A 240 -55.10 44.79 -44.12
CA PHE A 240 -56.52 45.12 -44.17
C PHE A 240 -56.77 46.52 -44.72
N THR A 241 -55.95 47.49 -44.33
CA THR A 241 -56.04 48.87 -44.83
C THR A 241 -55.79 48.92 -46.34
N LEU A 242 -54.78 48.20 -46.85
CA LEU A 242 -54.51 48.11 -48.29
C LEU A 242 -55.65 47.41 -49.03
N ARG A 243 -56.17 46.31 -48.49
CA ARG A 243 -57.32 45.58 -49.05
C ARG A 243 -58.54 46.51 -49.20
N GLN A 244 -58.84 47.28 -48.16
CA GLN A 244 -59.94 48.23 -48.14
C GLN A 244 -59.73 49.40 -49.11
N TRP A 245 -58.53 50.00 -49.11
CA TRP A 245 -58.21 51.13 -49.98
C TRP A 245 -58.22 50.75 -51.47
N CYS A 246 -57.65 49.60 -51.84
CA CYS A 246 -57.68 49.08 -53.20
C CYS A 246 -59.11 48.78 -53.66
N SER A 247 -59.93 48.18 -52.79
CA SER A 247 -61.35 47.91 -53.09
C SER A 247 -62.15 49.19 -53.36
N ASN A 248 -61.85 50.29 -52.65
CA ASN A 248 -62.57 51.55 -52.79
C ASN A 248 -62.12 52.39 -54.00
N ASN A 249 -60.83 52.42 -54.30
CA ASN A 249 -60.28 53.29 -55.35
C ASN A 249 -60.13 52.60 -56.72
N PHE A 250 -59.97 51.27 -56.75
CA PHE A 250 -59.77 50.50 -57.97
C PHE A 250 -60.66 49.25 -58.01
N PRO A 251 -61.99 49.40 -58.24
CA PRO A 251 -62.91 48.26 -58.24
C PRO A 251 -62.55 47.15 -59.24
N GLN A 252 -61.91 47.51 -60.35
CA GLN A 252 -61.49 46.59 -61.42
C GLN A 252 -60.27 45.72 -61.03
N ALA A 253 -59.48 46.16 -60.04
CA ALA A 253 -58.29 45.44 -59.57
C ALA A 253 -58.56 44.56 -58.34
N LYS A 254 -59.78 44.61 -57.80
CA LYS A 254 -60.18 43.87 -56.59
C LYS A 254 -60.00 42.36 -56.74
N GLU A 255 -60.49 41.78 -57.84
CA GLU A 255 -60.41 40.33 -58.09
C GLU A 255 -58.97 39.84 -58.25
N GLN A 256 -58.11 40.66 -58.88
CA GLN A 256 -56.69 40.36 -59.02
C GLN A 256 -55.96 40.41 -57.68
N LEU A 257 -56.31 41.35 -56.80
CA LEU A 257 -55.73 41.45 -55.46
C LEU A 257 -56.13 40.27 -54.56
N GLU A 258 -57.39 39.85 -54.60
CA GLU A 258 -57.87 38.68 -53.84
C GLU A 258 -57.19 37.39 -54.30
N HIS A 259 -56.98 37.23 -55.62
CA HIS A 259 -56.22 36.11 -56.16
C HIS A 259 -54.77 36.10 -55.65
N LEU A 260 -54.09 37.25 -55.70
CA LEU A 260 -52.72 37.39 -55.19
C LEU A 260 -52.61 37.10 -53.69
N TYR A 261 -53.58 37.55 -52.89
CA TYR A 261 -53.63 37.25 -51.46
C TYR A 261 -53.88 35.77 -51.18
N THR A 262 -54.75 35.13 -51.96
CA THR A 262 -54.99 33.68 -51.86
C THR A 262 -53.72 32.89 -52.22
N GLU A 263 -53.00 33.27 -53.28
CA GLU A 263 -51.71 32.67 -53.66
C GLU A 263 -50.62 32.89 -52.60
N ALA A 264 -50.63 34.05 -51.94
CA ALA A 264 -49.72 34.38 -50.85
C ALA A 264 -50.10 33.71 -49.51
N GLY A 265 -51.21 32.98 -49.45
CA GLY A 265 -51.67 32.26 -48.26
C GLY A 265 -52.45 33.12 -47.25
N ILE A 266 -52.89 34.32 -47.64
CA ILE A 266 -53.79 35.17 -46.85
C ILE A 266 -55.23 34.71 -47.15
N THR A 267 -55.71 33.76 -46.35
CA THR A 267 -57.06 33.19 -46.46
C THR A 267 -58.10 34.06 -45.75
N GLU A 268 -59.39 33.74 -45.92
CA GLU A 268 -60.48 34.46 -45.23
C GLU A 268 -60.42 34.36 -43.69
N ASP A 269 -59.73 33.33 -43.17
CA ASP A 269 -59.49 33.12 -41.74
C ASP A 269 -58.26 33.88 -41.20
N PHE A 270 -57.60 34.70 -42.03
CA PHE A 270 -56.47 35.53 -41.59
C PHE A 270 -56.97 36.65 -40.67
N ASP A 271 -56.54 36.61 -39.41
CA ASP A 271 -56.95 37.57 -38.38
C ASP A 271 -55.76 37.95 -37.47
N TYR A 272 -55.99 38.85 -36.52
CA TYR A 272 -55.03 39.21 -35.50
C TYR A 272 -54.59 37.99 -34.70
N LEU A 273 -53.30 37.98 -34.34
CA LEU A 273 -52.80 37.03 -33.36
C LEU A 273 -53.33 37.45 -31.99
N GLU A 274 -53.80 36.49 -31.19
CA GLU A 274 -54.08 36.67 -29.77
C GLU A 274 -52.89 36.18 -28.94
N LEU A 275 -52.45 36.98 -27.97
CA LEU A 275 -51.49 36.50 -26.97
C LEU A 275 -52.22 35.54 -26.02
N SER A 276 -52.03 34.23 -26.20
CA SER A 276 -52.50 33.27 -25.20
C SER A 276 -51.70 33.50 -23.91
N SER A 277 -52.39 33.93 -22.85
CA SER A 277 -51.82 33.97 -21.52
C SER A 277 -51.59 32.54 -21.06
N PHE A 278 -50.39 32.00 -21.29
CA PHE A 278 -50.01 30.74 -20.67
C PHE A 278 -50.09 30.90 -19.15
N PRO A 279 -50.95 30.14 -18.44
CA PRO A 279 -50.86 30.07 -17.00
C PRO A 279 -49.61 29.27 -16.68
N LEU A 280 -48.48 29.96 -16.54
CA LEU A 280 -47.34 29.39 -15.84
C LEU A 280 -47.83 29.13 -14.42
N SER A 281 -48.10 27.87 -14.11
CA SER A 281 -48.29 27.41 -12.75
C SER A 281 -47.10 27.92 -11.94
N SER A 282 -47.32 28.95 -11.14
CA SER A 282 -46.40 29.39 -10.11
C SER A 282 -46.31 28.24 -9.11
N SER A 283 -45.39 27.29 -9.33
CA SER A 283 -44.87 26.48 -8.24
C SER A 283 -43.98 27.39 -7.41
N SER A 284 -44.61 28.28 -6.65
CA SER A 284 -44.02 28.86 -5.45
C SER A 284 -43.77 27.69 -4.51
N HIS A 285 -42.61 27.06 -4.66
CA HIS A 285 -42.07 26.23 -3.61
C HIS A 285 -41.62 27.21 -2.53
N ASP A 286 -42.46 27.38 -1.51
CA ASP A 286 -42.09 28.12 -0.32
C ASP A 286 -40.74 27.57 0.18
N PRO A 287 -39.74 28.42 0.45
CA PRO A 287 -38.55 27.96 1.15
C PRO A 287 -39.00 27.50 2.53
N GLU A 288 -38.93 26.19 2.79
CA GLU A 288 -39.06 25.65 4.13
C GLU A 288 -38.05 26.39 5.03
N THR A 289 -38.60 27.25 5.87
CA THR A 289 -37.93 27.92 6.98
C THR A 289 -37.05 26.91 7.73
N PRO A 290 -35.74 27.16 7.91
CA PRO A 290 -34.90 26.29 8.71
C PRO A 290 -35.48 26.20 10.12
N LYS A 291 -35.86 24.99 10.54
CA LYS A 291 -36.18 24.71 11.94
C LYS A 291 -34.97 25.12 12.78
N GLN A 292 -35.11 26.21 13.53
CA GLN A 292 -34.22 26.54 14.62
C GLN A 292 -34.25 25.37 15.59
N LEU A 293 -33.21 24.53 15.57
CA LEU A 293 -32.88 23.68 16.70
C LEU A 293 -32.41 24.62 17.82
N LEU A 294 -33.36 25.01 18.66
CA LEU A 294 -33.09 25.51 19.99
C LEU A 294 -32.48 24.33 20.76
N VAL A 295 -31.15 24.33 20.86
CA VAL A 295 -30.46 23.58 21.90
C VAL A 295 -30.79 24.32 23.20
N GLU A 296 -31.74 23.77 23.95
CA GLU A 296 -31.94 24.15 25.35
C GLU A 296 -30.71 23.69 26.14
N ASP A 297 -29.84 24.64 26.45
CA ASP A 297 -28.93 24.52 27.60
C ASP A 297 -29.79 24.44 28.87
N GLN A 298 -29.86 23.25 29.46
CA GLN A 298 -30.24 23.07 30.86
C GLN A 298 -29.06 22.52 31.65
N ALA A 299 -28.50 23.41 32.47
CA ALA A 299 -27.85 23.23 33.78
C ALA A 299 -26.84 22.08 33.99
#